data_AF-A0A9N7LS62-F1
#
_entry.id   AF-A0A9N7LS62-F1
#
_cell.length_a   1.000
_cell.length_b   1.000
_cell.length_c   1.000
_cell.angle_alpha   90.00
_cell.angle_beta   90.00
_cell.angle_gamma   90.00
#
_symmetry.space_group_name_H-M   'P 1'
#
loop_
_entity.id
_entity.type
_entity.pdbx_description
1 polymer ?
#
loop_
_entity_poly.entity_id
_entity_poly.type
_entity_poly.pdbx_seq_one_letter_code
_entity_poly.pdbx_strand_id
1 'polypeptide(L)'
;MATVAGDELQAAAGVRTLIHLDDSQHRVARAIGADWFRPKAMRALKVRVDELAKNYVDAMMAAGPECDFVQQIAVNYPLYVIMSLLGLPEADFPRMLKLTQELFGSDDSEFKRGSTSEDQLPALLDMFGYFNAVTTARRAHPTADLASAIGNARIDGEPLSDIDTVSYYLIVATAGHDTTSATISGGLHALIEHPDQLARLQADPALMSLATEEMIRWVTPVKQFMRTASSDTVVRGIPIAAGEFRAAVLRIGEP
;
A
#
# COMPACT_ATOMS: atom_id res chain seq x y z
N MET A 1 -3.51 3.48 9.54
CA MET A 1 -3.19 4.92 9.62
C MET A 1 -1.96 5.02 10.48
N ALA A 2 -0.81 5.43 9.92
CA ALA A 2 0.46 5.45 10.64
C ALA A 2 0.38 6.43 11.82
N THR A 3 0.86 6.00 12.99
CA THR A 3 0.93 6.85 14.17
C THR A 3 2.27 7.59 14.20
N VAL A 4 2.29 8.75 14.86
CA VAL A 4 3.54 9.51 15.10
C VAL A 4 4.62 8.61 15.72
N ALA A 5 4.25 7.69 16.62
CA ALA A 5 5.18 6.73 17.22
C ALA A 5 5.72 5.68 16.24
N GLY A 6 4.91 5.21 15.28
CA GLY A 6 5.36 4.30 14.23
C GLY A 6 6.28 4.98 13.22
N ASP A 7 5.97 6.22 12.85
CA ASP A 7 6.81 7.05 11.98
C ASP A 7 8.13 7.42 12.68
N GLU A 8 8.12 7.71 13.98
CA GLU A 8 9.31 7.96 14.80
C GLU A 8 10.21 6.72 14.91
N LEU A 9 9.64 5.52 15.06
CA LEU A 9 10.42 4.27 15.10
C LEU A 9 11.02 3.94 13.74
N GLN A 10 10.28 4.16 12.65
CA GLN A 10 10.77 3.99 11.28
C GLN A 10 11.90 5.00 10.98
N ALA A 11 11.73 6.25 11.38
CA ALA A 11 12.76 7.28 11.28
C ALA A 11 14.00 6.91 12.13
N ALA A 12 13.81 6.37 13.34
CA ALA A 12 14.89 5.88 14.19
C ALA A 12 15.63 4.67 13.58
N ALA A 13 14.93 3.83 12.83
CA ALA A 13 15.51 2.74 12.04
C ALA A 13 16.10 3.19 10.68
N GLY A 14 15.99 4.49 10.34
CA GLY A 14 16.49 5.07 9.09
C GLY A 14 15.62 4.80 7.86
N VAL A 15 14.43 4.22 8.01
CA VAL A 15 13.50 3.95 6.91
C VAL A 15 12.95 5.27 6.38
N ARG A 16 13.22 5.56 5.11
CA ARG A 16 12.70 6.75 4.41
C ARG A 16 12.13 6.35 3.07
N THR A 17 10.82 6.20 3.05
CA THR A 17 10.08 5.87 1.82
C THR A 17 9.85 7.09 0.93
N LEU A 18 9.34 6.87 -0.29
CA LEU A 18 9.05 7.92 -1.27
C LEU A 18 8.22 9.09 -0.72
N ILE A 19 7.30 8.84 0.22
CA ILE A 19 6.41 9.88 0.77
C ILE A 19 7.11 10.84 1.74
N HIS A 20 8.34 10.50 2.15
CA HIS A 20 9.19 11.32 3.04
C HIS A 20 10.23 12.15 2.27
N LEU A 21 10.33 11.98 0.94
CA LEU A 21 11.30 12.67 0.10
C LEU A 21 10.66 13.87 -0.57
N ASP A 22 11.46 14.90 -0.82
CA ASP A 22 11.04 16.12 -1.54
C ASP A 22 11.77 16.28 -2.89
N ASP A 23 11.19 17.13 -3.75
CA ASP A 23 11.79 17.67 -4.97
C ASP A 23 12.57 16.66 -5.84
N SER A 24 13.88 16.89 -6.00
CA SER A 24 14.75 16.10 -6.87
C SER A 24 14.94 14.69 -6.34
N GLN A 25 15.07 14.52 -5.03
CA GLN A 25 15.22 13.20 -4.40
C GLN A 25 13.98 12.35 -4.63
N HIS A 26 12.79 12.92 -4.39
CA HIS A 26 11.53 12.23 -4.69
C HIS A 26 11.39 11.91 -6.18
N ARG A 27 11.72 12.85 -7.07
CA ARG A 27 11.61 12.64 -8.52
C ARG A 27 12.47 11.48 -8.99
N VAL A 28 13.72 11.43 -8.55
CA VAL A 28 14.69 10.40 -8.95
C VAL A 28 14.30 9.05 -8.38
N ALA A 29 13.97 8.99 -7.08
CA ALA A 29 13.53 7.75 -6.46
C ALA A 29 12.24 7.24 -7.11
N ARG A 30 11.22 8.09 -7.30
CA ARG A 30 9.94 7.71 -7.92
C ARG A 30 10.11 7.16 -9.34
N ALA A 31 11.11 7.64 -10.09
CA ALA A 31 11.36 7.19 -11.45
C ALA A 31 11.75 5.71 -11.54
N ILE A 32 12.34 5.13 -10.48
CA ILE A 32 12.77 3.73 -10.41
C ILE A 32 11.61 2.77 -10.73
N GLY A 33 10.48 2.95 -10.05
CA GLY A 33 9.29 2.11 -10.23
C GLY A 33 8.29 2.63 -11.26
N ALA A 34 8.40 3.88 -11.73
CA ALA A 34 7.35 4.54 -12.48
C ALA A 34 6.88 3.77 -13.73
N ASP A 35 7.81 3.14 -14.45
CA ASP A 35 7.50 2.36 -15.66
C ASP A 35 6.65 1.12 -15.38
N TRP A 36 6.77 0.56 -14.18
CA TRP A 36 5.97 -0.59 -13.73
C TRP A 36 4.53 -0.25 -13.44
N PHE A 37 4.21 1.03 -13.22
CA PHE A 37 2.84 1.51 -12.99
C PHE A 37 2.23 2.18 -14.24
N ARG A 38 2.93 2.15 -15.39
CA ARG A 38 2.39 2.68 -16.65
C ARG A 38 1.30 1.77 -17.23
N PRO A 39 0.38 2.30 -18.07
CA PRO A 39 -0.73 1.52 -18.62
C PRO A 39 -0.34 0.20 -19.31
N LYS A 40 0.83 0.16 -19.97
CA LYS A 40 1.33 -1.08 -20.60
C LYS A 40 1.66 -2.17 -19.58
N ALA A 41 2.39 -1.83 -18.52
CA ALA A 41 2.74 -2.76 -17.45
C ALA A 41 1.48 -3.19 -16.67
N MET A 42 0.57 -2.25 -16.41
CA MET A 42 -0.71 -2.54 -15.74
C MET A 42 -1.59 -3.49 -16.57
N ARG A 43 -1.59 -3.40 -17.91
CA ARG A 43 -2.29 -4.38 -18.76
C ARG A 43 -1.70 -5.78 -18.67
N ALA A 44 -0.39 -5.91 -18.51
CA ALA A 44 0.24 -7.21 -18.30
C ALA A 44 -0.13 -7.78 -16.93
N LEU A 45 -0.08 -6.95 -15.88
CA LEU A 45 -0.52 -7.33 -14.53
C LEU A 45 -2.01 -7.69 -14.47
N LYS A 46 -2.84 -7.06 -15.31
CA LYS A 46 -4.30 -7.31 -15.37
C LYS A 46 -4.63 -8.79 -15.52
N VAL A 47 -3.89 -9.53 -16.34
CA VAL A 47 -4.13 -10.97 -16.52
C VAL A 47 -4.07 -11.70 -15.18
N ARG A 48 -3.02 -11.42 -14.40
CA ARG A 48 -2.85 -11.99 -13.07
C ARG A 48 -3.89 -11.50 -12.05
N VAL A 49 -4.25 -10.23 -12.13
CA VAL A 49 -5.30 -9.60 -11.29
C VAL A 49 -6.66 -10.25 -11.53
N ASP A 50 -7.00 -10.56 -12.79
CA ASP A 50 -8.24 -11.24 -13.18
C ASP A 50 -8.26 -12.70 -12.69
N GLU A 51 -7.14 -13.42 -12.83
CA GLU A 51 -6.98 -14.79 -12.30
C GLU A 51 -7.17 -14.82 -10.79
N LEU A 52 -6.49 -13.94 -10.06
CA LEU A 52 -6.60 -13.83 -8.61
C LEU A 52 -8.03 -13.47 -8.21
N ALA A 53 -8.67 -12.51 -8.88
CA ALA A 53 -10.04 -12.11 -8.58
C ALA A 53 -10.99 -13.30 -8.75
N LYS A 54 -10.85 -14.06 -9.84
CA LYS A 54 -11.63 -15.27 -10.07
C LYS A 54 -11.43 -16.30 -8.96
N ASN A 55 -10.18 -16.58 -8.58
CA ASN A 55 -9.88 -17.55 -7.51
C ASN A 55 -10.55 -17.17 -6.19
N TYR A 56 -10.50 -15.89 -5.81
CA TYR A 56 -11.13 -15.40 -4.59
C TYR A 56 -12.66 -15.42 -4.65
N VAL A 57 -13.25 -15.10 -5.80
CA VAL A 57 -14.70 -15.22 -6.00
C VAL A 57 -15.13 -16.69 -5.95
N ASP A 58 -14.40 -17.59 -6.60
CA ASP A 58 -14.69 -19.03 -6.58
C ASP A 58 -14.56 -19.58 -5.15
N ALA A 59 -13.54 -19.16 -4.38
CA ALA A 59 -13.37 -19.52 -2.97
C ALA A 59 -14.51 -18.99 -2.08
N MET A 60 -14.94 -17.75 -2.32
CA MET A 60 -16.08 -17.14 -1.62
C MET A 60 -17.36 -17.95 -1.88
N MET A 61 -17.62 -18.33 -3.14
CA MET A 61 -18.78 -19.16 -3.50
C MET A 61 -18.73 -20.55 -2.85
N ALA A 62 -17.54 -21.13 -2.73
CA ALA A 62 -17.35 -22.44 -2.11
C ALA A 62 -17.51 -22.42 -0.57
N ALA A 63 -17.25 -21.28 0.08
CA ALA A 63 -17.38 -21.12 1.53
C ALA A 63 -18.84 -21.19 2.01
N GLY A 64 -19.81 -20.89 1.14
CA GLY A 64 -21.24 -20.98 1.44
C GLY A 64 -21.94 -19.61 1.37
N PRO A 65 -23.18 -19.50 1.91
CA PRO A 65 -24.00 -18.30 1.78
C PRO A 65 -23.51 -17.12 2.65
N GLU A 66 -22.65 -17.40 3.63
CA GLU A 66 -22.12 -16.42 4.58
C GLU A 66 -20.59 -16.49 4.60
N CYS A 67 -19.94 -15.33 4.59
CA CYS A 67 -18.49 -15.24 4.73
C CYS A 67 -18.10 -13.91 5.39
N ASP A 68 -16.93 -13.90 6.03
CA ASP A 68 -16.27 -12.64 6.38
C ASP A 68 -15.51 -12.14 5.15
N PHE A 69 -16.15 -11.24 4.39
CA PHE A 69 -15.58 -10.71 3.16
C PHE A 69 -14.25 -9.98 3.39
N VAL A 70 -14.05 -9.36 4.56
CA VAL A 70 -12.80 -8.64 4.87
C VAL A 70 -11.66 -9.63 5.05
N GLN A 71 -11.84 -10.56 5.99
CA GLN A 71 -10.78 -11.49 6.40
C GLN A 71 -10.51 -12.56 5.34
N GLN A 72 -11.53 -12.98 4.60
CA GLN A 72 -11.38 -14.05 3.61
C GLN A 72 -10.94 -13.51 2.25
N ILE A 73 -11.38 -12.31 1.85
CA ILE A 73 -11.18 -11.80 0.49
C ILE A 73 -10.39 -10.48 0.47
N ALA A 74 -10.94 -9.41 1.06
CA ALA A 74 -10.47 -8.05 0.80
C ALA A 74 -9.05 -7.80 1.30
N VAL A 75 -8.64 -8.41 2.41
CA VAL A 75 -7.26 -8.30 2.93
C VAL A 75 -6.29 -9.14 2.10
N ASN A 76 -6.70 -10.32 1.63
CA ASN A 76 -5.76 -11.26 1.02
C ASN A 76 -5.49 -10.96 -0.47
N TYR A 77 -6.53 -10.58 -1.20
CA TYR A 77 -6.45 -10.37 -2.66
C TYR A 77 -5.42 -9.29 -3.06
N PRO A 78 -5.44 -8.07 -2.50
CA PRO A 78 -4.48 -7.03 -2.89
C PRO A 78 -3.03 -7.40 -2.54
N LEU A 79 -2.82 -8.12 -1.44
CA LEU A 79 -1.48 -8.57 -1.06
C LEU A 79 -0.88 -9.51 -2.11
N TYR A 80 -1.65 -10.47 -2.63
CA TYR A 80 -1.20 -11.32 -3.74
C TYR A 80 -0.91 -10.53 -5.02
N VAL A 81 -1.69 -9.49 -5.31
CA VAL A 81 -1.43 -8.61 -6.46
C VAL A 81 -0.08 -7.90 -6.31
N ILE A 82 0.21 -7.35 -5.13
CA ILE A 82 1.48 -6.67 -4.88
C ILE A 82 2.67 -7.64 -4.85
N MET A 83 2.50 -8.82 -4.25
CA MET A 83 3.51 -9.89 -4.33
C MET A 83 3.81 -10.27 -5.78
N SER A 84 2.78 -10.39 -6.62
CA SER A 84 2.94 -10.69 -8.05
C SER A 84 3.69 -9.57 -8.78
N LEU A 85 3.40 -8.30 -8.47
CA LEU A 85 4.10 -7.15 -9.04
C LEU A 85 5.58 -7.11 -8.64
N LEU A 86 5.87 -7.41 -7.37
CA LEU A 86 7.24 -7.52 -6.84
C LEU A 86 7.95 -8.80 -7.31
N GLY A 87 7.24 -9.77 -7.87
CA GLY A 87 7.80 -11.06 -8.27
C GLY A 87 8.19 -11.95 -7.08
N LEU A 88 7.52 -11.77 -5.93
CA LEU A 88 7.72 -12.61 -4.75
C LEU A 88 6.98 -13.93 -4.92
N PRO A 89 7.52 -15.06 -4.41
CA PRO A 89 6.86 -16.34 -4.51
C PRO A 89 5.60 -16.37 -3.64
N GLU A 90 4.54 -17.02 -4.12
CA GLU A 90 3.26 -17.13 -3.39
C GLU A 90 3.40 -17.81 -2.01
N ALA A 91 4.39 -18.69 -1.86
CA ALA A 91 4.69 -19.36 -0.59
C ALA A 91 5.08 -18.38 0.53
N ASP A 92 5.54 -17.18 0.19
CA ASP A 92 5.89 -16.15 1.17
C ASP A 92 4.67 -15.36 1.67
N PHE A 93 3.47 -15.65 1.16
CA PHE A 93 2.24 -14.92 1.51
C PHE A 93 2.00 -14.82 3.03
N PRO A 94 2.08 -15.89 3.83
CA PRO A 94 1.87 -15.79 5.28
C PRO A 94 2.86 -14.86 5.97
N ARG A 95 4.12 -14.84 5.48
CA ARG A 95 5.14 -13.94 6.01
C ARG A 95 4.85 -12.50 5.60
N MET A 96 4.52 -12.28 4.33
CA MET A 96 4.18 -10.95 3.81
C MET A 96 2.97 -10.36 4.52
N LEU A 97 1.91 -11.14 4.73
CA LEU A 97 0.71 -10.72 5.44
C LEU A 97 1.02 -10.29 6.87
N LYS A 98 1.80 -11.11 7.57
CA LYS A 98 2.28 -10.82 8.91
C LYS A 98 3.10 -9.53 8.95
N LEU A 99 4.03 -9.34 8.01
CA LEU A 99 4.87 -8.15 7.94
C LEU A 99 4.04 -6.89 7.67
N THR A 100 3.10 -6.92 6.72
CA THR A 100 2.24 -5.76 6.40
C THR A 100 1.30 -5.42 7.56
N GLN A 101 0.73 -6.42 8.24
CA GLN A 101 -0.18 -6.20 9.36
C GLN A 101 0.54 -5.75 10.64
N GLU A 102 1.62 -6.44 11.06
CA GLU A 102 2.31 -6.15 12.33
C GLU A 102 3.05 -4.80 12.30
N LEU A 103 3.58 -4.39 11.14
CA LEU A 103 4.39 -3.17 11.02
C LEU A 103 3.60 -1.95 10.54
N PHE A 104 2.49 -2.16 9.80
CA PHE A 104 1.81 -1.07 9.10
C PHE A 104 0.28 -1.11 9.18
N GLY A 105 -0.29 -2.13 9.81
CA GLY A 105 -1.73 -2.25 10.01
C GLY A 105 -2.32 -1.08 10.81
N SER A 106 -3.64 -0.89 10.69
CA SER A 106 -4.39 0.09 11.48
C SER A 106 -4.16 -0.08 12.99
N ASP A 107 -4.42 0.98 13.76
CA ASP A 107 -4.32 1.05 15.23
C ASP A 107 -5.17 0.04 16.03
N ASP A 108 -5.70 -0.97 15.35
CA ASP A 108 -6.41 -2.05 15.99
C ASP A 108 -5.44 -2.83 16.88
N SER A 109 -5.62 -2.70 18.19
CA SER A 109 -4.79 -3.31 19.23
C SER A 109 -4.71 -4.82 19.12
N GLU A 110 -5.63 -5.45 18.37
CA GLU A 110 -5.67 -6.89 18.13
C GLU A 110 -4.57 -7.38 17.16
N PHE A 111 -4.10 -6.54 16.23
CA PHE A 111 -3.12 -6.93 15.20
C PHE A 111 -1.70 -6.41 15.46
N LYS A 112 -1.51 -5.55 16.46
CA LYS A 112 -0.17 -5.07 16.86
C LYS A 112 0.49 -6.04 17.82
N ARG A 113 1.74 -6.43 17.52
CA ARG A 113 2.63 -6.99 18.53
C ARG A 113 3.09 -5.83 19.42
N GLY A 114 2.32 -5.57 20.47
CA GLY A 114 2.62 -4.55 21.49
C GLY A 114 2.60 -3.10 20.98
N SER A 115 2.60 -2.16 21.93
CA SER A 115 2.63 -0.71 21.67
C SER A 115 4.00 -0.08 21.92
N THR A 116 5.00 -0.90 22.27
CA THR A 116 6.34 -0.43 22.63
C THR A 116 7.33 -0.60 21.46
N SER A 117 8.34 0.27 21.40
CA SER A 117 9.42 0.19 20.41
C SER A 117 10.20 -1.13 20.47
N GLU A 118 10.22 -1.81 21.62
CA GLU A 118 10.89 -3.10 21.81
C GLU A 118 10.15 -4.25 21.13
N ASP A 119 8.82 -4.18 21.00
CA ASP A 119 8.00 -5.24 20.41
C ASP A 119 8.03 -5.23 18.87
N GLN A 120 8.29 -4.06 18.26
CA GLN A 120 8.30 -3.86 16.80
C GLN A 120 9.67 -4.11 16.15
N LEU A 121 10.76 -3.99 16.92
CA LEU A 121 12.12 -4.18 16.42
C LEU A 121 12.36 -5.57 15.78
N PRO A 122 11.89 -6.69 16.35
CA PRO A 122 12.06 -8.01 15.72
C PRO A 122 11.36 -8.13 14.36
N ALA A 123 10.18 -7.52 14.20
CA ALA A 123 9.45 -7.54 12.94
C ALA A 123 10.15 -6.68 11.87
N LEU A 124 10.70 -5.52 12.25
CA LEU A 124 11.54 -4.70 11.38
C LEU A 124 12.79 -5.48 10.93
N LEU A 125 13.50 -6.14 11.86
CA LEU A 125 14.69 -6.93 11.51
C LEU A 125 14.36 -8.10 10.58
N ASP A 126 13.26 -8.82 10.81
CA ASP A 126 12.83 -9.91 9.94
C ASP A 126 12.54 -9.43 8.51
N MET A 127 11.85 -8.28 8.41
CA MET A 127 11.55 -7.60 7.17
C MET A 127 12.81 -7.15 6.41
N PHE A 128 13.77 -6.52 7.11
CA PHE A 128 15.07 -6.16 6.53
C PHE A 128 15.79 -7.40 5.99
N GLY A 129 15.84 -8.47 6.78
CA GLY A 129 16.46 -9.73 6.37
C GLY A 129 15.81 -10.32 5.11
N TYR A 130 14.48 -10.34 5.06
CA TYR A 130 13.73 -10.83 3.92
C TYR A 130 14.04 -10.05 2.63
N PHE A 131 13.86 -8.72 2.67
CA PHE A 131 14.03 -7.90 1.48
C PHE A 131 15.49 -7.74 1.05
N ASN A 132 16.45 -7.85 1.98
CA ASN A 132 17.87 -7.96 1.63
C ASN A 132 18.17 -9.27 0.90
N ALA A 133 17.57 -10.38 1.31
CA ALA A 133 17.71 -11.66 0.61
C ALA A 133 17.11 -11.60 -0.80
N VAL A 134 15.92 -11.00 -0.94
CA VAL A 134 15.29 -10.74 -2.25
C VAL A 134 16.20 -9.88 -3.13
N THR A 135 16.72 -8.78 -2.60
CA THR A 135 17.62 -7.87 -3.32
C THR A 135 18.89 -8.58 -3.76
N THR A 136 19.51 -9.35 -2.87
CA THR A 136 20.73 -10.11 -3.18
C THR A 136 20.48 -11.11 -4.29
N ALA A 137 19.37 -11.85 -4.23
CA ALA A 137 18.97 -12.79 -5.27
C ALA A 137 18.73 -12.09 -6.61
N ARG A 138 18.07 -10.93 -6.61
CA ARG A 138 17.77 -10.14 -7.83
C ARG A 138 18.99 -9.42 -8.41
N ARG A 139 19.98 -9.06 -7.59
CA ARG A 139 21.28 -8.54 -8.05
C ARG A 139 22.11 -9.64 -8.70
N ALA A 140 22.11 -10.85 -8.12
CA ALA A 140 22.84 -12.00 -8.66
C ALA A 140 22.16 -12.57 -9.93
N HIS A 141 20.83 -12.64 -9.92
CA HIS A 141 20.01 -13.20 -11.00
C HIS A 141 18.82 -12.28 -11.28
N PRO A 142 19.02 -11.24 -12.12
CA PRO A 142 17.95 -10.32 -12.48
C PRO A 142 16.78 -11.02 -13.16
N THR A 143 15.57 -10.69 -12.73
CA THR A 143 14.30 -11.15 -13.31
C THR A 143 13.54 -9.97 -13.92
N ALA A 144 12.40 -10.24 -14.55
CA ALA A 144 11.50 -9.23 -15.08
C ALA A 144 10.37 -8.92 -14.08
N ASP A 145 10.73 -8.46 -12.87
CA ASP A 145 9.79 -8.01 -11.83
C ASP A 145 10.23 -6.68 -11.21
N LEU A 146 9.32 -6.03 -10.47
CA LEU A 146 9.61 -4.76 -9.82
C LEU A 146 10.71 -4.90 -8.76
N ALA A 147 10.88 -6.08 -8.14
CA ALA A 147 11.98 -6.27 -7.20
C ALA A 147 13.35 -6.25 -7.87
N SER A 148 13.47 -6.79 -9.07
CA SER A 148 14.66 -6.68 -9.90
C SER A 148 14.96 -5.24 -10.28
N ALA A 149 13.92 -4.47 -10.65
CA ALA A 149 14.08 -3.06 -10.99
C ALA A 149 14.55 -2.22 -9.79
N ILE A 150 14.01 -2.46 -8.60
CA ILE A 150 14.42 -1.77 -7.36
C ILE A 150 15.83 -2.22 -6.95
N GLY A 151 16.09 -3.52 -6.86
CA GLY A 151 17.36 -4.06 -6.37
C GLY A 151 18.57 -3.73 -7.25
N ASN A 152 18.36 -3.52 -8.55
CA ASN A 152 19.40 -3.12 -9.51
C ASN A 152 19.37 -1.63 -9.87
N ALA A 153 18.49 -0.84 -9.26
CA ALA A 153 18.43 0.59 -9.54
C ALA A 153 19.70 1.31 -9.11
N ARG A 154 20.03 2.37 -9.85
CA ARG A 154 21.16 3.24 -9.57
C ARG A 154 20.74 4.69 -9.60
N ILE A 155 21.20 5.46 -8.62
CA ILE A 155 21.04 6.90 -8.52
C ILE A 155 22.44 7.51 -8.61
N ASP A 156 22.63 8.45 -9.54
CA ASP A 156 23.92 9.10 -9.79
C ASP A 156 25.08 8.11 -10.05
N GLY A 157 24.75 6.96 -10.65
CA GLY A 157 25.70 5.88 -10.97
C GLY A 157 25.91 4.86 -9.85
N GLU A 158 25.45 5.13 -8.63
CA GLU A 158 25.61 4.26 -7.47
C GLU A 158 24.37 3.41 -7.20
N PRO A 159 24.51 2.15 -6.74
CA PRO A 159 23.38 1.35 -6.28
C PRO A 159 22.67 2.03 -5.11
N LEU A 160 21.37 1.79 -4.97
CA LEU A 160 20.67 2.16 -3.74
C LEU A 160 21.32 1.47 -2.54
N SER A 161 21.38 2.20 -1.43
CA SER A 161 21.72 1.61 -0.14
C SER A 161 20.72 0.52 0.24
N ASP A 162 21.11 -0.42 1.10
CA ASP A 162 20.21 -1.49 1.53
C ASP A 162 18.98 -0.91 2.24
N ILE A 163 19.14 0.16 3.03
CA ILE A 163 18.04 0.84 3.72
C ILE A 163 17.07 1.52 2.74
N ASP A 164 17.57 2.18 1.68
CA ASP A 164 16.70 2.82 0.68
C ASP A 164 15.98 1.77 -0.18
N THR A 165 16.68 0.67 -0.51
CA THR A 165 16.11 -0.45 -1.27
C THR A 165 14.96 -1.09 -0.50
N VAL A 166 15.17 -1.40 0.80
CA VAL A 166 14.12 -1.92 1.67
C VAL A 166 12.99 -0.92 1.84
N SER A 167 13.29 0.36 2.07
CA SER A 167 12.29 1.43 2.17
C SER A 167 11.39 1.49 0.94
N TYR A 168 11.93 1.22 -0.25
CA TYR A 168 11.16 1.17 -1.49
C TYR A 168 10.20 -0.02 -1.53
N TYR A 169 10.64 -1.23 -1.18
CA TYR A 169 9.74 -2.38 -1.13
C TYR A 169 8.61 -2.16 -0.15
N LEU A 170 8.90 -1.52 0.98
CA LEU A 170 7.90 -1.26 2.00
C LEU A 170 6.80 -0.37 1.50
N ILE A 171 7.11 0.77 0.89
CA ILE A 171 6.06 1.65 0.39
C ILE A 171 5.23 1.00 -0.70
N VAL A 172 5.81 0.12 -1.53
CA VAL A 172 5.06 -0.64 -2.53
C VAL A 172 4.14 -1.66 -1.86
N ALA A 173 4.65 -2.43 -0.90
CA ALA A 173 3.89 -3.45 -0.17
C ALA A 173 2.73 -2.84 0.62
N THR A 174 2.99 -1.81 1.40
CA THR A 174 2.03 -1.27 2.38
C THR A 174 1.02 -0.33 1.74
N ALA A 175 1.47 0.57 0.86
CA ALA A 175 0.57 1.51 0.20
C ALA A 175 -0.34 0.84 -0.84
N GLY A 176 0.04 -0.33 -1.36
CA GLY A 176 -0.79 -1.09 -2.30
C GLY A 176 -1.77 -2.05 -1.63
N HIS A 177 -1.52 -2.44 -0.38
CA HIS A 177 -2.30 -3.44 0.34
C HIS A 177 -3.50 -2.82 1.06
N ASP A 178 -3.25 -2.12 2.17
CA ASP A 178 -4.31 -1.67 3.10
C ASP A 178 -5.34 -0.76 2.44
N THR A 179 -4.92 0.20 1.62
CA THR A 179 -5.85 1.16 0.99
C THR A 179 -6.76 0.49 -0.02
N THR A 180 -6.24 -0.50 -0.74
CA THR A 180 -7.00 -1.27 -1.73
C THR A 180 -7.96 -2.21 -1.01
N SER A 181 -7.52 -2.88 0.04
CA SER A 181 -8.36 -3.72 0.90
C SER A 181 -9.53 -2.94 1.50
N ALA A 182 -9.25 -1.76 2.07
CA ALA A 182 -10.28 -0.88 2.63
C ALA A 182 -11.28 -0.39 1.57
N THR A 183 -10.80 -0.06 0.37
CA THR A 183 -11.68 0.36 -0.74
C THR A 183 -12.58 -0.76 -1.20
N ILE A 184 -12.04 -1.99 -1.33
CA ILE A 184 -12.82 -3.16 -1.75
C ILE A 184 -13.88 -3.52 -0.70
N SER A 185 -13.50 -3.58 0.59
CA SER A 185 -14.44 -3.91 1.66
C SER A 185 -15.49 -2.84 1.87
N GLY A 186 -15.09 -1.58 2.01
CA GLY A 186 -15.99 -0.46 2.22
C GLY A 186 -16.85 -0.15 0.98
N GLY A 187 -16.32 -0.39 -0.22
CA GLY A 187 -17.06 -0.26 -1.47
C GLY A 187 -18.17 -1.29 -1.60
N LEU A 188 -17.88 -2.57 -1.27
CA LEU A 188 -18.92 -3.59 -1.24
C LEU A 188 -19.97 -3.30 -0.16
N HIS A 189 -19.55 -2.88 1.03
CA HIS A 189 -20.46 -2.46 2.09
C HIS A 189 -21.41 -1.36 1.62
N ALA A 190 -20.89 -0.33 0.96
CA ALA A 190 -21.72 0.76 0.41
C ALA A 190 -22.73 0.24 -0.62
N LEU A 191 -22.35 -0.71 -1.48
CA LEU A 191 -23.30 -1.34 -2.42
C LEU A 191 -24.37 -2.17 -1.71
N ILE A 192 -24.03 -2.86 -0.62
CA ILE A 192 -25.00 -3.61 0.20
C ILE A 192 -26.02 -2.65 0.84
N GLU A 193 -25.57 -1.49 1.32
CA GLU A 193 -26.44 -0.46 1.89
C GLU A 193 -27.30 0.27 0.83
N HIS A 194 -26.89 0.23 -0.44
CA HIS A 194 -27.57 0.88 -1.57
C HIS A 194 -27.95 -0.14 -2.66
N PRO A 195 -28.94 -1.02 -2.40
CA PRO A 195 -29.26 -2.15 -3.27
C PRO A 195 -29.73 -1.74 -4.67
N ASP A 196 -30.28 -0.54 -4.83
CA ASP A 196 -30.63 0.04 -6.14
C ASP A 196 -29.39 0.32 -6.99
N GLN A 197 -28.29 0.79 -6.38
CA GLN A 197 -27.01 1.00 -7.05
C GLN A 197 -26.32 -0.33 -7.38
N LEU A 198 -26.39 -1.31 -6.47
CA LEU A 198 -25.91 -2.66 -6.74
C LEU A 198 -26.65 -3.28 -7.94
N ALA A 199 -27.99 -3.21 -7.97
CA ALA A 199 -28.80 -3.73 -9.07
C ALA A 199 -28.47 -3.03 -10.40
N ARG A 200 -28.25 -1.70 -10.39
CA ARG A 200 -27.82 -0.96 -11.58
C ARG A 200 -26.45 -1.42 -12.08
N LEU A 201 -25.48 -1.62 -11.19
CA LEU A 201 -24.15 -2.09 -11.56
C LEU A 201 -24.16 -3.53 -12.09
N GLN A 202 -24.99 -4.41 -11.51
CA GLN A 202 -25.18 -5.78 -12.01
C GLN A 202 -25.83 -5.82 -13.39
N ALA A 203 -26.77 -4.92 -13.66
CA ALA A 203 -27.44 -4.81 -14.95
C ALA A 203 -26.53 -4.22 -16.06
N ASP A 204 -25.58 -3.36 -15.69
CA ASP A 204 -24.64 -2.73 -16.63
C ASP A 204 -23.19 -2.71 -16.08
N PRO A 205 -22.40 -3.75 -16.38
CA PRO A 205 -20.99 -3.82 -15.99
C PRO A 205 -20.10 -2.71 -16.59
N ALA A 206 -20.55 -1.97 -17.61
CA ALA A 206 -19.78 -0.84 -18.14
C ALA A 206 -19.66 0.30 -17.12
N LEU A 207 -20.52 0.32 -16.09
CA LEU A 207 -20.47 1.27 -14.98
C LEU A 207 -19.35 0.97 -13.97
N MET A 208 -18.64 -0.16 -14.08
CA MET A 208 -17.64 -0.57 -13.09
C MET A 208 -16.53 0.45 -12.87
N SER A 209 -16.07 1.13 -13.93
CA SER A 209 -15.05 2.18 -13.78
C SER A 209 -15.57 3.36 -12.95
N LEU A 210 -16.81 3.78 -13.17
CA LEU A 210 -17.45 4.84 -12.38
C LEU A 210 -17.70 4.40 -10.93
N ALA A 211 -18.20 3.17 -10.75
CA ALA A 211 -18.41 2.60 -9.42
C ALA A 211 -17.10 2.53 -8.63
N THR A 212 -15.99 2.15 -9.27
CA THR A 212 -14.66 2.11 -8.64
C THR A 212 -14.24 3.48 -8.12
N GLU A 213 -14.35 4.53 -8.95
CA GLU A 213 -14.04 5.91 -8.53
C GLU A 213 -14.93 6.35 -7.36
N GLU A 214 -16.22 5.99 -7.39
CA GLU A 214 -17.15 6.32 -6.32
C GLU A 214 -16.86 5.56 -5.02
N MET A 215 -16.46 4.29 -5.08
CA MET A 215 -16.01 3.52 -3.92
C MET A 215 -14.78 4.16 -3.28
N ILE A 216 -13.78 4.57 -4.08
CA ILE A 216 -12.58 5.26 -3.59
C ILE A 216 -12.97 6.57 -2.90
N ARG A 217 -13.85 7.36 -3.52
CA ARG A 217 -14.36 8.61 -2.93
C ARG A 217 -15.09 8.34 -1.61
N TRP A 218 -16.05 7.42 -1.60
CA TRP A 218 -16.92 7.10 -0.47
C TRP A 218 -16.13 6.58 0.74
N VAL A 219 -15.24 5.61 0.50
CA VAL A 219 -14.43 5.00 1.56
C VAL A 219 -13.38 6.00 2.04
N THR A 220 -12.75 6.73 1.12
CA THR A 220 -11.58 7.58 1.38
C THR A 220 -10.55 6.84 2.26
N PRO A 221 -9.85 5.81 1.72
CA PRO A 221 -9.03 4.92 2.55
C PRO A 221 -7.86 5.65 3.23
N VAL A 222 -7.32 6.69 2.58
CA VAL A 222 -6.32 7.58 3.18
C VAL A 222 -7.03 8.82 3.73
N LYS A 223 -7.01 9.01 5.05
CA LYS A 223 -7.73 10.12 5.70
C LYS A 223 -6.99 11.44 5.63
N GLN A 224 -5.67 11.43 5.77
CA GLN A 224 -4.85 12.63 5.76
C GLN A 224 -3.39 12.33 5.41
N PHE A 225 -2.68 13.36 4.97
CA PHE A 225 -1.21 13.40 4.93
C PHE A 225 -0.69 14.59 5.71
N MET A 226 0.46 14.46 6.35
CA MET A 226 1.12 15.58 7.04
C MET A 226 2.00 16.38 6.08
N ARG A 227 2.08 17.70 6.29
CA ARG A 227 2.97 18.62 5.60
C ARG A 227 3.61 19.55 6.62
N THR A 228 4.85 19.93 6.36
CA THR A 228 5.61 20.91 7.15
C THR A 228 5.78 22.18 6.33
N ALA A 229 5.43 23.33 6.89
CA ALA A 229 5.59 24.60 6.19
C ALA A 229 7.09 24.93 6.06
N SER A 230 7.56 25.22 4.84
CA SER A 230 8.96 25.60 4.59
C SER A 230 9.26 27.07 4.89
N SER A 231 8.21 27.90 4.96
CA SER A 231 8.27 29.34 5.26
C SER A 231 6.94 29.81 5.83
N ASP A 232 6.95 30.95 6.52
CA ASP A 232 5.74 31.60 7.01
C ASP A 232 4.79 31.91 5.84
N THR A 233 3.51 31.55 5.97
CA THR A 233 2.51 31.75 4.93
C THR A 233 1.11 31.90 5.50
N VAL A 234 0.13 32.21 4.63
CA VAL A 234 -1.28 32.30 5.00
C VAL A 234 -2.09 31.44 4.02
N VAL A 235 -2.82 30.45 4.55
CA VAL A 235 -3.69 29.58 3.75
C VAL A 235 -5.13 29.75 4.22
N ARG A 236 -6.02 30.15 3.30
CA ARG A 236 -7.44 30.44 3.60
C ARG A 236 -7.63 31.41 4.79
N GLY A 237 -6.75 32.41 4.90
CA GLY A 237 -6.78 33.40 5.98
C GLY A 237 -6.17 32.94 7.31
N ILE A 238 -5.66 31.71 7.40
CA ILE A 238 -5.01 31.18 8.61
C ILE A 238 -3.49 31.34 8.45
N PRO A 239 -2.80 32.07 9.35
CA PRO A 239 -1.34 32.12 9.35
C PRO A 239 -0.75 30.77 9.75
N ILE A 240 0.29 30.36 9.05
CA ILE A 240 1.04 29.11 9.28
C ILE A 240 2.51 29.50 9.36
N ALA A 241 3.16 29.18 10.48
CA ALA A 241 4.57 29.49 10.68
C ALA A 241 5.48 28.46 10.00
N ALA A 242 6.68 28.86 9.61
CA ALA A 242 7.72 27.94 9.15
C ALA A 242 7.99 26.85 10.21
N GLY A 243 8.10 25.60 9.76
CA GLY A 243 8.27 24.42 10.63
C GLY A 243 6.96 23.89 11.23
N GLU A 244 5.83 24.57 11.04
CA GLU A 244 4.55 24.10 11.56
C GLU A 244 4.00 22.90 10.76
N PHE A 245 3.54 21.88 11.49
CA PHE A 245 2.92 20.68 10.92
C PHE A 245 1.42 20.90 10.69
N ARG A 246 0.94 20.62 9.48
CA ARG A 246 -0.47 20.68 9.12
C ARG A 246 -0.89 19.40 8.39
N ALA A 247 -2.07 18.89 8.76
CA ALA A 247 -2.70 17.79 8.06
C ALA A 247 -3.43 18.31 6.80
N ALA A 248 -3.14 17.72 5.65
CA ALA A 248 -3.97 17.78 4.46
C ALA A 248 -5.01 16.67 4.54
N VAL A 249 -6.24 17.03 4.95
CA VAL A 249 -7.34 16.07 5.15
C VAL A 249 -8.06 15.80 3.82
N LEU A 250 -8.21 14.53 3.47
CA LEU A 250 -8.82 14.07 2.21
C LEU A 250 -10.32 13.77 2.32
N ARG A 251 -10.86 13.70 3.54
CA ARG A 251 -12.30 13.56 3.82
C ARG A 251 -12.80 14.73 4.67
N ILE A 252 -13.86 15.40 4.20
CA ILE A 252 -14.54 16.46 4.96
C ILE A 252 -16.01 16.03 5.12
N GLY A 253 -16.45 15.69 6.34
CA GLY A 253 -17.85 15.35 6.65
C GLY A 253 -18.21 13.85 6.64
N GLU A 254 -19.42 13.55 7.12
CA GLU A 254 -20.10 12.25 6.96
C GLU A 254 -20.71 12.10 5.57
N PRO A 255 -20.98 10.86 5.10
CA PRO A 255 -21.47 10.60 3.74
C PRO A 255 -22.83 11.26 3.44
#